data_AF-A0AAD6UDJ5-F1
#
_entry.id   AF-A0AAD6UDJ5-F1
#
_cell.length_a   1.000
_cell.length_b   1.000
_cell.length_c   1.000
_cell.angle_alpha   90.00
_cell.angle_beta   90.00
_cell.angle_gamma   90.00
#
_symmetry.space_group_name_H-M   'P 1'
#
loop_
_entity.id
_entity.type
_entity.pdbx_description
1 polymer ?
#
loop_
_entity_poly.entity_id
_entity_poly.type
_entity_poly.pdbx_seq_one_letter_code
_entity_poly.pdbx_strand_id
1 'polypeptide(L)'
;MSERYHLNLEESTLIFFPPHGRGTRGLQEPYVVQVMIKPETRFKSPTRDEVASFYDAQEDITAAVEAILLKNLIEPLHNTTIVADGDGYVLTGVKKEWVYGQGLELKWGDEVVRTCKDKWVFYFRTGTGSEHVKDS
;
A
#
# COMPACT_ATOMS: atom_id res chain seq x y z
N MET A 1 0.90 -17.57 14.43
CA MET A 1 -0.20 -16.89 13.75
C MET A 1 0.06 -15.40 13.92
N SER A 2 0.44 -14.69 12.86
CA SER A 2 0.52 -13.23 12.93
C SER A 2 -0.90 -12.72 13.08
N GLU A 3 -1.16 -11.86 14.06
CA GLU A 3 -2.37 -11.03 14.02
C GLU A 3 -2.38 -10.32 12.67
N ARG A 4 -3.50 -10.42 11.94
CA ARG A 4 -3.67 -9.67 10.69
C ARG A 4 -3.86 -8.22 11.10
N TYR A 5 -2.89 -7.38 10.76
CA TYR A 5 -3.03 -5.94 10.92
C TYR A 5 -3.82 -5.40 9.73
N HIS A 6 -4.40 -4.22 9.91
CA HIS A 6 -5.14 -3.53 8.87
C HIS A 6 -4.60 -2.11 8.69
N LEU A 7 -4.53 -1.66 7.44
CA LEU A 7 -4.21 -0.27 7.14
C LEU A 7 -5.42 0.61 7.38
N ASN A 8 -5.24 1.73 8.05
CA ASN A 8 -6.31 2.69 8.31
C ASN A 8 -6.30 3.84 7.30
N LEU A 9 -7.48 4.42 7.09
CA LEU A 9 -7.61 5.67 6.33
C LEU A 9 -6.89 6.82 7.04
N GLU A 10 -6.21 7.64 6.23
CA GLU A 10 -5.50 8.86 6.63
C GLU A 10 -4.35 8.66 7.64
N GLU A 11 -4.01 7.42 7.97
CA GLU A 11 -2.90 7.09 8.85
C GLU A 11 -1.62 6.83 8.04
N SER A 12 -0.49 7.34 8.55
CA SER A 12 0.81 6.95 8.03
C SER A 12 1.29 5.70 8.74
N THR A 13 1.45 4.61 8.00
CA THR A 13 1.91 3.32 8.53
C THR A 13 3.28 2.97 7.99
N LEU A 14 4.15 2.39 8.83
CA LEU A 14 5.39 1.75 8.40
C LEU A 14 5.15 0.25 8.28
N ILE A 15 5.17 -0.29 7.07
CA ILE A 15 5.04 -1.73 6.84
C ILE A 15 6.43 -2.34 6.83
N PHE A 16 6.62 -3.34 7.69
CA PHE A 16 7.85 -4.12 7.80
C PHE A 16 7.76 -5.38 6.93
N PHE A 17 8.74 -5.55 6.05
CA PHE A 17 8.92 -6.73 5.22
C PHE A 17 10.17 -7.49 5.71
N PRO A 18 10.01 -8.61 6.44
CA PRO A 18 11.15 -9.42 6.82
C PRO A 18 11.83 -10.05 5.58
N PRO A 19 13.04 -10.60 5.72
CA PRO A 19 13.67 -11.37 4.66
C PRO A 19 12.74 -12.52 4.25
N HIS A 20 12.44 -12.62 2.95
CA HIS A 20 11.57 -13.64 2.40
C HIS A 20 12.23 -14.25 1.17
N GLY A 21 12.74 -15.48 1.31
CA GLY A 21 13.27 -16.26 0.20
C GLY A 21 14.31 -17.30 0.65
N ARG A 22 14.27 -18.50 0.05
CA ARG A 22 15.44 -19.41 0.04
C ARG A 22 16.12 -19.24 -1.32
N GLY A 23 17.33 -18.69 -1.34
CA GLY A 23 18.11 -18.46 -2.57
C GLY A 23 17.94 -17.06 -3.18
N THR A 24 18.17 -16.91 -4.49
CA THR A 24 18.30 -15.61 -5.19
C THR A 24 16.99 -14.90 -5.53
N ARG A 25 15.83 -15.53 -5.27
CA ARG A 25 14.50 -14.97 -5.59
C ARG A 25 13.80 -14.59 -4.30
N GLY A 26 13.99 -13.35 -3.85
CA GLY A 26 13.36 -12.83 -2.65
C GLY A 26 14.15 -11.72 -1.96
N LEU A 27 13.55 -11.13 -0.93
CA LEU A 27 14.21 -10.12 -0.11
C LEU A 27 15.29 -10.78 0.76
N GLN A 28 16.54 -10.38 0.55
CA GLN A 28 17.69 -10.88 1.32
C GLN A 28 17.86 -10.16 2.66
N GLU A 29 17.29 -8.96 2.77
CA GLU A 29 17.42 -8.07 3.92
C GLU A 29 16.03 -7.59 4.32
N PRO A 30 15.80 -7.25 5.61
CA PRO A 30 14.54 -6.68 6.05
C PRO A 30 14.39 -5.24 5.54
N TYR A 31 13.19 -4.91 5.09
CA TYR A 31 12.83 -3.57 4.64
C TYR A 31 11.68 -2.98 5.42
N VAL A 32 11.63 -1.65 5.47
CA VAL A 32 10.45 -0.90 5.86
C VAL A 32 10.02 0.04 4.74
N VAL A 33 8.71 0.17 4.55
CA VAL A 33 8.11 1.10 3.60
C VAL A 33 7.07 1.95 4.31
N GLN A 34 7.11 3.27 4.12
CA GLN A 34 6.03 4.14 4.55
C GLN A 34 4.88 4.09 3.55
N VAL A 35 3.68 3.84 4.05
CA VAL A 35 2.44 3.87 3.28
C VAL A 35 1.41 4.77 3.95
N MET A 36 0.51 5.31 3.15
CA MET A 36 -0.68 6.02 3.61
C MET A 36 -1.81 5.78 2.63
N ILE A 37 -3.00 5.52 3.15
CA ILE A 37 -4.22 5.45 2.34
C ILE A 37 -5.01 6.73 2.57
N LYS A 38 -5.47 7.36 1.51
CA LYS A 38 -6.30 8.56 1.54
C LYS A 38 -7.55 8.35 0.72
N PRO A 39 -8.68 9.01 1.03
CA PRO A 39 -9.75 9.14 0.07
C PRO A 39 -9.24 9.90 -1.17
N GLU A 40 -9.78 9.58 -2.35
CA GLU A 40 -9.43 10.27 -3.59
C GLU A 40 -9.86 11.74 -3.56
N THR A 41 -10.92 12.06 -2.81
CA THR A 41 -11.39 13.43 -2.60
C THR A 41 -10.41 14.23 -1.74
N ARG A 42 -9.29 14.66 -2.33
CA ARG A 42 -8.17 15.34 -1.64
C ARG A 42 -8.53 16.61 -0.87
N PHE A 43 -9.69 17.20 -1.13
CA PHE A 43 -10.12 18.49 -0.56
C PHE A 43 -11.42 18.41 0.24
N LYS A 44 -12.00 17.21 0.40
CA LYS A 44 -13.24 17.02 1.13
C LYS A 44 -13.06 15.85 2.08
N SER A 45 -13.50 16.02 3.32
CA SER A 45 -13.61 14.91 4.25
C SER A 45 -14.42 13.78 3.61
N PRO A 46 -13.98 12.52 3.74
CA PRO A 46 -14.70 11.40 3.16
C PRO A 46 -16.11 11.35 3.74
N THR A 47 -17.07 10.99 2.88
CA THR A 47 -18.46 10.74 3.28
C THR A 47 -18.53 9.51 4.18
N ARG A 48 -19.62 9.38 4.95
CA ARG A 48 -19.84 8.19 5.80
C ARG A 48 -19.84 6.90 4.97
N ASP A 49 -20.41 6.95 3.77
CA ASP A 49 -20.52 5.79 2.88
C ASP A 49 -19.15 5.39 2.31
N GLU A 50 -18.29 6.36 1.98
CA GLU A 50 -16.91 6.07 1.56
C GLU A 50 -16.08 5.46 2.70
N VAL A 51 -16.24 5.97 3.93
CA VAL A 51 -15.57 5.41 5.11
C VAL A 51 -16.05 3.99 5.38
N ALA A 52 -17.37 3.75 5.34
CA ALA A 52 -17.94 2.42 5.51
C ALA A 52 -17.43 1.45 4.43
N SER A 53 -17.47 1.86 3.15
CA SER A 53 -16.98 1.05 2.03
C SER A 53 -15.49 0.71 2.16
N PHE A 54 -14.67 1.64 2.68
CA PHE A 54 -13.27 1.36 2.96
C PHE A 54 -13.12 0.28 4.03
N TYR A 55 -13.86 0.38 5.14
CA TYR A 55 -13.75 -0.60 6.23
C TYR A 55 -14.29 -1.98 5.83
N ASP A 56 -15.31 -2.03 4.97
CA ASP A 56 -15.81 -3.28 4.39
C ASP A 56 -14.76 -3.96 3.50
N ALA A 57 -13.96 -3.17 2.77
CA ALA A 57 -12.89 -3.66 1.90
C ALA A 57 -11.48 -3.65 2.54
N GLN A 58 -11.36 -3.34 3.85
CA GLN A 58 -10.08 -3.01 4.49
C GLN A 58 -9.06 -4.16 4.42
N GLU A 59 -9.53 -5.39 4.58
CA GLU A 59 -8.69 -6.59 4.48
C GLU A 59 -8.11 -6.75 3.07
N ASP A 60 -8.96 -6.65 2.04
CA ASP A 60 -8.56 -6.78 0.64
C ASP A 60 -7.62 -5.64 0.22
N ILE A 61 -7.94 -4.41 0.61
CA ILE A 61 -7.08 -3.23 0.38
C ILE A 61 -5.71 -3.42 1.02
N THR A 62 -5.66 -3.91 2.26
CA THR A 62 -4.39 -4.16 2.97
C THR A 62 -3.56 -5.18 2.21
N ALA A 63 -4.16 -6.31 1.81
CA ALA A 63 -3.48 -7.35 1.05
C ALA A 63 -2.98 -6.84 -0.32
N ALA A 64 -3.80 -6.06 -1.03
CA ALA A 64 -3.43 -5.47 -2.33
C ALA A 64 -2.24 -4.52 -2.20
N VAL A 65 -2.26 -3.64 -1.20
CA VAL A 65 -1.15 -2.72 -0.90
C VAL A 65 0.12 -3.49 -0.57
N GLU A 66 0.07 -4.49 0.31
CA GLU A 66 1.23 -5.32 0.64
C GLU A 66 1.82 -6.00 -0.60
N ALA A 67 0.98 -6.58 -1.46
CA ALA A 67 1.41 -7.26 -2.67
C ALA A 67 2.14 -6.30 -3.64
N ILE A 68 1.60 -5.09 -3.81
CA ILE A 68 2.22 -4.02 -4.61
C ILE A 68 3.59 -3.63 -4.04
N LEU A 69 3.65 -3.39 -2.73
CA LEU A 69 4.88 -2.96 -2.08
C LEU A 69 5.96 -4.04 -2.15
N LEU A 70 5.60 -5.29 -1.87
CA LEU A 70 6.50 -6.44 -1.97
C LEU A 70 7.00 -6.63 -3.40
N LYS A 71 6.11 -6.55 -4.40
CA LYS A 71 6.48 -6.57 -5.82
C LYS A 71 7.52 -5.49 -6.12
N ASN A 72 7.27 -4.25 -5.70
CA ASN A 72 8.19 -3.13 -5.93
C ASN A 72 9.53 -3.26 -5.20
N LEU A 73 9.59 -3.95 -4.05
CA LEU A 73 10.86 -4.22 -3.36
C LEU A 73 11.69 -5.30 -4.07
N ILE A 74 11.04 -6.32 -4.65
CA ILE A 74 11.72 -7.40 -5.38
C ILE A 74 12.11 -6.94 -6.79
N GLU A 75 11.21 -6.26 -7.48
CA GLU A 75 11.35 -5.78 -8.85
C GLU A 75 10.84 -4.33 -8.91
N PRO A 76 11.75 -3.34 -8.84
CA PRO A 76 11.37 -1.93 -8.78
C PRO A 76 10.45 -1.53 -9.93
N LEU A 77 9.24 -1.09 -9.60
CA LEU A 77 8.28 -0.62 -10.59
C LEU A 77 8.78 0.71 -11.18
N HIS A 78 8.88 0.80 -12.50
CA HIS A 78 9.29 2.05 -13.15
C HIS A 78 8.20 3.13 -13.10
N ASN A 79 6.93 2.71 -13.02
CA ASN A 79 5.80 3.62 -12.99
C ASN A 79 5.71 4.35 -11.64
N THR A 80 5.45 5.65 -11.70
CA THR A 80 5.19 6.48 -10.51
C THR A 80 3.74 6.36 -10.02
N THR A 81 2.84 5.88 -10.87
CA THR A 81 1.43 5.67 -10.56
C THR A 81 0.99 4.28 -11.00
N ILE A 82 0.18 3.63 -10.17
CA ILE A 82 -0.48 2.36 -10.47
C ILE A 82 -1.96 2.45 -10.11
N VAL A 83 -2.77 1.61 -10.75
CA VAL A 83 -4.19 1.47 -10.44
C VAL A 83 -4.46 0.00 -10.17
N ALA A 84 -5.18 -0.28 -9.08
CA ALA A 84 -5.68 -1.59 -8.75
C ALA A 84 -7.20 -1.50 -8.58
N ASP A 85 -7.93 -2.30 -9.35
CA ASP A 85 -9.38 -2.44 -9.26
C ASP A 85 -9.70 -3.59 -8.30
N GLY A 86 -10.46 -3.28 -7.26
CA GLY A 86 -11.00 -4.26 -6.32
C GLY A 86 -12.50 -4.42 -6.47
N ASP A 87 -13.10 -5.27 -5.64
CA ASP A 87 -14.56 -5.43 -5.65
C ASP A 87 -15.23 -4.21 -5.00
N GLY A 88 -15.90 -3.38 -5.80
CA GLY A 88 -16.58 -2.17 -5.34
C GLY A 88 -15.64 -1.00 -5.01
N TYR A 89 -14.34 -1.07 -5.32
CA TYR A 89 -13.40 0.03 -5.08
C TYR A 89 -12.28 0.12 -6.12
N VAL A 90 -11.63 1.28 -6.17
CA VAL A 90 -10.41 1.50 -6.95
C VAL A 90 -9.34 2.13 -6.06
N LEU A 91 -8.12 1.60 -6.13
CA LEU A 91 -6.93 2.16 -5.49
C LEU A 91 -5.98 2.73 -6.53
N THR A 92 -5.70 4.02 -6.44
CA THR A 92 -4.63 4.66 -7.21
C THR A 92 -3.40 4.85 -6.33
N GLY A 93 -2.36 4.04 -6.55
CA GLY A 93 -1.09 4.15 -5.83
C GLY A 93 -0.15 5.15 -6.48
N VAL A 94 0.38 6.09 -5.71
CA VAL A 94 1.39 7.06 -6.16
C VAL A 94 2.67 6.87 -5.35
N LYS A 95 3.75 6.54 -6.06
CA LYS A 95 5.09 6.39 -5.52
C LYS A 95 5.79 7.75 -5.43
N LYS A 96 6.42 8.04 -4.30
CA LYS A 96 7.15 9.29 -4.05
C LYS A 96 8.46 8.99 -3.33
N GLU A 97 9.49 9.78 -3.59
CA GLU A 97 10.74 9.68 -2.83
C GLU A 97 10.49 9.90 -1.33
N TRP A 98 11.13 9.08 -0.49
CA TRP A 98 11.04 9.13 0.96
C TRP A 98 12.34 9.65 1.56
N VAL A 99 12.61 10.94 1.33
CA VAL A 99 13.83 11.63 1.79
C VAL A 99 14.04 11.48 3.31
N TYR A 100 13.00 11.71 4.10
CA TYR A 100 13.08 11.56 5.56
C TYR A 100 13.42 10.13 5.98
N GLY A 101 12.85 9.13 5.30
CA GLY A 101 13.11 7.72 5.58
C GLY A 101 14.57 7.34 5.43
N GLN A 102 15.30 7.96 4.49
CA GLN A 102 16.70 7.64 4.26
C GLN A 102 17.62 8.00 5.44
N GLY A 103 17.16 8.82 6.38
CA GLY A 103 17.89 9.16 7.60
C GLY A 103 17.49 8.31 8.81
N LEU A 104 16.56 7.36 8.67
CA LEU A 104 16.11 6.53 9.79
C LEU A 104 17.06 5.34 10.00
N GLU A 105 17.50 5.17 11.24
CA GLU A 105 18.21 3.98 11.69
C GLU A 105 17.23 3.07 12.44
N LEU A 106 16.76 2.02 11.77
CA LEU A 106 15.76 1.11 12.30
C LEU A 106 16.37 -0.26 12.60
N LYS A 107 15.90 -0.89 13.68
CA LYS A 107 16.33 -2.22 14.10
C LYS A 107 15.15 -3.10 14.50
N TRP A 108 15.27 -4.39 14.23
CA TRP A 108 14.39 -5.43 14.75
C TRP A 108 15.25 -6.39 15.58
N GLY A 109 15.22 -6.23 16.91
CA GLY A 109 16.22 -6.85 17.77
C GLY A 109 17.62 -6.34 17.39
N ASP A 110 18.50 -7.26 17.01
CA ASP A 110 19.87 -6.94 16.60
C ASP A 110 20.02 -6.71 15.08
N GLU A 111 18.98 -6.97 14.29
CA GLU A 111 19.02 -6.82 12.83
C GLU A 111 18.73 -5.38 12.40
N VAL A 112 19.57 -4.84 11.50
CA VAL A 112 19.34 -3.54 10.88
C VAL A 112 18.29 -3.66 9.79
N VAL A 113 17.27 -2.80 9.85
CA VAL A 113 16.17 -2.74 8.89
C VAL A 113 16.40 -1.62 7.89
N ARG A 114 16.38 -1.94 6.60
CA ARG A 114 16.59 -0.94 5.55
C ARG A 114 15.33 -0.16 5.25
N THR A 115 15.44 1.14 5.09
CA THR A 115 14.34 1.94 4.56
C THR A 115 14.27 1.83 3.05
N CYS A 116 13.08 1.70 2.49
CA CYS A 116 12.88 1.85 1.06
C CYS A 116 13.20 3.29 0.61
N LYS A 117 13.69 3.45 -0.63
CA LYS A 117 13.92 4.77 -1.24
C LYS A 117 12.62 5.57 -1.38
N ASP A 118 11.54 4.86 -1.67
CA ASP A 118 10.23 5.44 -1.95
C ASP A 118 9.22 5.13 -0.85
N LYS A 119 8.24 6.01 -0.72
CA LYS A 119 7.00 5.83 0.03
C LYS A 119 5.83 5.83 -0.92
N TRP A 120 4.70 5.30 -0.44
CA TRP A 120 3.50 5.18 -1.24
C TRP A 120 2.32 5.91 -0.62
N VAL A 121 1.54 6.57 -1.47
CA VAL A 121 0.23 7.11 -1.11
C VAL A 121 -0.80 6.46 -2.01
N PHE A 122 -1.73 5.72 -1.42
CA PHE A 122 -2.85 5.12 -2.13
C PHE A 122 -4.08 6.00 -1.98
N TYR A 123 -4.75 6.26 -3.08
CA TYR A 123 -6.01 6.99 -3.12
C TYR A 123 -7.15 6.01 -3.36
N PHE A 124 -8.02 5.88 -2.37
CA PHE A 124 -9.20 5.03 -2.38
C PHE A 124 -10.40 5.82 -2.88
N ARG A 125 -11.18 5.19 -3.76
CA ARG A 125 -12.53 5.63 -4.12
C ARG A 125 -13.45 4.41 -4.24
N THR A 126 -14.74 4.61 -4.01
CA THR A 126 -15.74 3.61 -4.35
C THR A 126 -15.77 3.42 -5.88
N GLY A 127 -15.69 2.18 -6.32
CA GLY A 127 -15.85 1.79 -7.70
C GLY A 127 -17.34 1.74 -8.01
N THR A 128 -17.77 2.42 -9.07
CA THR A 128 -19.07 2.08 -9.65
C THR A 128 -18.94 0.67 -10.19
N GLY A 129 -19.63 -0.30 -9.59
CA GLY A 129 -19.69 -1.66 -10.11
C GLY A 129 -19.95 -1.62 -11.60
N SER A 130 -19.23 -2.46 -12.35
CA SER A 130 -19.21 -2.51 -13.80
C SER A 130 -20.59 -2.27 -14.42
N GLU A 131 -20.87 -1.04 -14.86
CA GLU A 131 -21.87 -0.82 -15.90
C GLU A 131 -21.26 -1.42 -17.17
N HIS A 132 -21.57 -2.69 -17.42
CA HIS A 132 -21.54 -3.22 -18.77
C HIS A 132 -22.42 -2.32 -19.63
N VAL A 133 -21.78 -1.36 -20.31
CA VAL A 133 -22.35 -0.69 -21.46
C VAL A 133 -22.73 -1.79 -22.45
N LYS A 134 -24.03 -2.08 -22.55
CA LYS A 134 -24.56 -2.87 -23.65
C LYS A 134 -24.35 -2.05 -24.92
N ASP A 135 -23.52 -2.60 -25.80
CA ASP A 135 -23.45 -2.19 -27.20
C ASP A 135 -24.87 -2.06 -27.77
N SER A 136 -25.11 -0.94 -28.46
CA SER A 136 -26.27 -0.70 -29.33
C SER A 136 -25.77 -0.51 -30.75
#